data_AF-A0A444VSU3-F1
#
_entry.id   AF-A0A444VSU3-F1
#
_cell.length_a   1.000
_cell.length_b   1.000
_cell.length_c   1.000
_cell.angle_alpha   90.00
_cell.angle_beta   90.00
_cell.angle_gamma   90.00
#
_symmetry.space_group_name_H-M   'P 1'
#
loop_
_entity.id
_entity.type
_entity.pdbx_description
1 polymer ?
#
loop_
_entity_poly.entity_id
_entity_poly.type
_entity_poly.pdbx_seq_one_letter_code
_entity_poly.pdbx_strand_id
1 'polypeptide(L)'
;MGNTGYKSFETLERYYTDDGTSTGETKPNIVTDPDYIAPFKDEVECPPSARFYNTIQTKTVTRNNCGAGYMGSDVTLTAYPNQFVSNESILDANNQAIAWLEGNAQIYANNAGVCTIAPITNPTVPTLQHAYYGGENMILEWPNYIDSGVITYELYRSINNGTPMLLQTSTDTFYHDKLSNGVTYSYQIRINSNGYISPYSNTITVTGTSS
;
A
#
# COMPACT_ATOMS: atom_id res chain seq x y z
N MET A 1 -34.54 -10.06 -3.39
CA MET A 1 -35.48 -9.93 -4.53
C MET A 1 -36.30 -8.66 -4.29
N GLY A 2 -36.37 -7.75 -5.26
CA GLY A 2 -37.23 -6.56 -5.19
C GLY A 2 -38.52 -6.79 -5.97
N ASN A 3 -39.57 -6.01 -5.70
CA ASN A 3 -40.81 -6.05 -6.48
C ASN A 3 -40.53 -5.58 -7.93
N THR A 4 -41.22 -6.18 -8.91
CA THR A 4 -41.11 -5.83 -10.33
C THR A 4 -42.07 -4.72 -10.75
N GLY A 5 -42.90 -4.28 -9.80
CA GLY A 5 -44.03 -3.39 -10.02
C GLY A 5 -45.23 -4.02 -10.72
N TYR A 6 -45.27 -5.35 -10.82
CA TYR A 6 -46.44 -6.07 -11.28
C TYR A 6 -47.31 -6.48 -10.09
N LYS A 7 -48.61 -6.23 -10.20
CA LYS A 7 -49.63 -6.77 -9.30
C LYS A 7 -50.35 -7.91 -9.98
N SER A 8 -50.61 -8.97 -9.22
CA SER A 8 -51.46 -10.09 -9.61
C SER A 8 -52.59 -10.22 -8.61
N PHE A 9 -53.79 -10.56 -9.08
CA PHE A 9 -54.89 -10.94 -8.21
C PHE A 9 -54.85 -12.45 -8.00
N GLU A 10 -55.01 -12.89 -6.76
CA GLU A 10 -55.13 -14.32 -6.44
C GLU A 10 -56.55 -14.83 -6.66
N THR A 11 -57.54 -13.98 -6.39
CA THR A 11 -58.98 -14.28 -6.52
C THR A 11 -59.70 -13.18 -7.30
N LEU A 12 -60.82 -13.56 -7.91
CA LEU A 12 -61.78 -12.68 -8.57
C LEU A 12 -63.08 -12.72 -7.78
N GLU A 13 -63.72 -11.57 -7.60
CA GLU A 13 -65.01 -11.42 -6.91
C GLU A 13 -66.11 -11.08 -7.91
N ARG A 14 -67.29 -11.68 -7.76
CA ARG A 14 -68.44 -11.42 -8.63
C ARG A 14 -69.27 -10.25 -8.11
N TYR A 15 -69.69 -9.38 -9.02
CA TYR A 15 -70.52 -8.20 -8.74
C TYR A 15 -71.85 -8.27 -9.50
N TYR A 16 -72.89 -7.66 -8.94
CA TYR A 16 -74.15 -7.42 -9.66
C TYR A 16 -73.98 -6.31 -10.68
N THR A 17 -74.52 -6.48 -11.88
CA THR A 17 -74.31 -5.54 -13.00
C THR A 17 -75.23 -4.33 -12.97
N ASP A 18 -76.30 -4.39 -12.18
CA ASP A 18 -77.31 -3.33 -12.04
C ASP A 18 -76.90 -2.24 -11.05
N ASP A 19 -76.26 -2.61 -9.94
CA ASP A 19 -75.85 -1.67 -8.89
C ASP A 19 -74.35 -1.69 -8.53
N GLY A 20 -73.59 -2.64 -9.11
CA GLY A 20 -72.15 -2.77 -8.84
C GLY A 20 -71.83 -3.23 -7.42
N THR A 21 -72.80 -3.79 -6.69
CA THR A 21 -72.56 -4.34 -5.35
C THR A 21 -71.94 -5.73 -5.43
N SER A 22 -71.09 -6.04 -4.44
CA SER A 22 -70.47 -7.36 -4.35
C SER A 22 -71.50 -8.43 -4.01
N THR A 23 -71.38 -9.58 -4.66
CA THR A 23 -72.17 -10.78 -4.34
C THR A 23 -71.59 -11.59 -3.18
N GLY A 24 -70.34 -11.31 -2.77
CA GLY A 24 -69.56 -12.08 -1.79
C GLY A 24 -69.00 -13.41 -2.31
N GLU A 25 -69.33 -13.80 -3.56
CA GLU A 25 -68.77 -14.99 -4.20
C GLU A 25 -67.41 -14.69 -4.84
N THR A 26 -66.43 -15.56 -4.57
CA THR A 26 -65.07 -15.46 -5.12
C THR A 26 -64.65 -16.74 -5.83
N LYS A 27 -63.77 -16.61 -6.82
CA LYS A 27 -63.10 -17.73 -7.51
C LYS A 27 -61.59 -17.47 -7.67
N PRO A 28 -60.75 -18.49 -7.87
CA PRO A 28 -59.32 -18.30 -8.16
C PRO A 28 -59.08 -17.60 -9.52
N ASN A 29 -58.06 -16.74 -9.59
CA ASN A 29 -57.63 -16.08 -10.82
C ASN A 29 -56.57 -16.94 -11.55
N ILE A 30 -57.02 -17.94 -12.31
CA ILE A 30 -56.12 -18.89 -13.00
C ILE A 30 -56.12 -18.68 -14.52
N VAL A 31 -54.96 -18.88 -15.17
CA VAL A 31 -54.73 -18.58 -16.59
C VAL A 31 -55.68 -19.31 -17.56
N THR A 32 -56.21 -20.46 -17.15
CA THR A 32 -57.13 -21.28 -17.94
C THR A 32 -58.59 -20.80 -17.87
N ASP A 33 -58.92 -19.86 -16.99
CA ASP A 33 -60.26 -19.31 -16.83
C ASP A 33 -60.53 -18.20 -17.88
N PRO A 34 -61.70 -18.17 -18.54
CA PRO A 34 -62.07 -17.08 -19.45
C PRO A 34 -61.98 -15.68 -18.84
N ASP A 35 -62.20 -15.55 -17.53
CA ASP A 35 -62.18 -14.26 -16.80
C ASP A 35 -60.81 -13.93 -16.19
N TYR A 36 -59.74 -14.66 -16.56
CA TYR A 36 -58.39 -14.44 -16.04
C TYR A 36 -57.92 -12.99 -16.22
N ILE A 37 -57.47 -12.39 -15.12
CA ILE A 37 -56.82 -11.07 -15.13
C ILE A 37 -55.31 -11.29 -15.02
N ALA A 38 -54.61 -11.04 -16.13
CA ALA A 38 -53.15 -11.10 -16.17
C ALA A 38 -52.52 -10.06 -15.22
N PRO A 39 -51.34 -10.35 -14.64
CA PRO A 39 -50.61 -9.37 -13.88
C PRO A 39 -50.34 -8.12 -14.71
N PHE A 40 -50.57 -6.95 -14.11
CA PHE A 40 -50.37 -5.65 -14.77
C PHE A 40 -49.38 -4.81 -13.97
N LYS A 41 -48.72 -3.88 -14.67
CA LYS A 41 -47.73 -2.99 -14.09
C LYS A 41 -48.45 -1.83 -13.39
N ASP A 42 -48.22 -1.68 -12.09
CA ASP A 42 -48.78 -0.61 -11.25
C ASP A 42 -47.63 0.15 -10.60
N GLU A 43 -47.15 1.19 -11.26
CA GLU A 43 -46.01 1.99 -10.78
C GLU A 43 -46.39 2.97 -9.66
N VAL A 44 -47.69 3.15 -9.39
CA VAL A 44 -48.18 4.11 -8.38
C VAL A 44 -48.29 3.44 -7.02
N GLU A 45 -48.95 2.29 -6.96
CA GLU A 45 -49.15 1.56 -5.70
C GLU A 45 -48.14 0.42 -5.50
N CYS A 46 -47.46 -0.02 -6.56
CA CYS A 46 -46.36 -0.99 -6.49
C CYS A 46 -45.17 -0.48 -7.32
N PRO A 47 -44.54 0.66 -6.98
CA PRO A 47 -43.38 1.13 -7.71
C PRO A 47 -42.28 0.04 -7.73
N PRO A 48 -41.70 -0.27 -8.90
CA PRO A 48 -40.62 -1.25 -8.99
C PRO A 48 -39.42 -0.79 -8.16
N SER A 49 -38.81 -1.72 -7.44
CA SER A 49 -37.62 -1.43 -6.65
C SER A 49 -36.48 -1.00 -7.57
N ALA A 50 -35.97 0.21 -7.38
CA ALA A 50 -34.80 0.69 -8.11
C ALA A 50 -33.59 -0.20 -7.79
N ARG A 51 -32.84 -0.58 -8.83
CA ARG A 51 -31.57 -1.29 -8.68
C ARG A 51 -30.45 -0.43 -9.24
N PHE A 52 -29.46 -0.19 -8.42
CA PHE A 52 -28.27 0.57 -8.74
C PHE A 52 -27.08 -0.37 -8.78
N TYR A 53 -26.27 -0.21 -9.81
CA TYR A 53 -25.12 -1.07 -10.05
C TYR A 53 -23.84 -0.27 -9.81
N ASN A 54 -22.80 -0.95 -9.35
CA ASN A 54 -21.49 -0.31 -9.23
C ASN A 54 -20.93 0.04 -10.61
N THR A 55 -20.18 1.14 -10.66
CA THR A 55 -19.23 1.40 -11.74
C THR A 55 -17.93 0.65 -11.48
N ILE A 56 -17.02 0.65 -12.46
CA ILE A 56 -15.70 0.06 -12.27
C ILE A 56 -15.02 0.67 -11.04
N GLN A 57 -14.50 -0.19 -10.16
CA GLN A 57 -13.67 0.19 -9.03
C GLN A 57 -12.37 -0.62 -9.09
N THR A 58 -11.27 -0.02 -8.66
CA THR A 58 -9.96 -0.69 -8.69
C THR A 58 -9.21 -0.43 -7.40
N LYS A 59 -8.39 -1.40 -6.99
CA LYS A 59 -7.45 -1.24 -5.89
C LYS A 59 -6.11 -1.84 -6.28
N THR A 60 -5.08 -1.01 -6.25
CA THR A 60 -3.69 -1.43 -6.47
C THR A 60 -3.02 -1.61 -5.12
N VAL A 61 -2.34 -2.74 -4.94
CA VAL A 61 -1.58 -3.08 -3.74
C VAL A 61 -0.30 -3.80 -4.12
N THR A 62 0.73 -3.60 -3.31
CA THR A 62 2.00 -4.32 -3.48
C THR A 62 1.91 -5.69 -2.84
N ARG A 63 2.42 -6.72 -3.53
CA ARG A 63 2.63 -8.04 -2.92
C ARG A 63 3.54 -7.91 -1.70
N ASN A 64 3.14 -8.44 -0.54
CA ASN A 64 3.83 -8.21 0.74
C ASN A 64 4.39 -9.48 1.42
N ASN A 65 4.18 -10.65 0.82
CA ASN A 65 4.65 -11.94 1.33
C ASN A 65 5.94 -12.42 0.63
N CYS A 66 6.76 -11.50 0.14
CA CYS A 66 8.06 -11.86 -0.45
C CYS A 66 9.09 -12.19 0.64
N GLY A 67 10.00 -13.13 0.35
CA GLY A 67 11.09 -13.47 1.24
C GLY A 67 12.10 -12.32 1.42
N ALA A 68 12.97 -12.44 2.42
CA ALA A 68 14.01 -11.44 2.67
C ALA A 68 14.87 -11.19 1.42
N GLY A 69 15.16 -9.92 1.11
CA GLY A 69 15.91 -9.50 -0.08
C GLY A 69 15.10 -9.37 -1.37
N TYR A 70 13.78 -9.58 -1.31
CA TYR A 70 12.87 -9.41 -2.45
C TYR A 70 11.81 -8.36 -2.17
N MET A 71 11.41 -7.64 -3.21
CA MET A 71 10.27 -6.72 -3.22
C MET A 71 9.15 -7.29 -4.09
N GLY A 72 7.90 -7.08 -3.67
CA GLY A 72 6.75 -7.47 -4.46
C GLY A 72 6.42 -6.47 -5.55
N SER A 73 5.81 -6.96 -6.63
CA SER A 73 5.20 -6.10 -7.66
C SER A 73 3.89 -5.50 -7.18
N ASP A 74 3.52 -4.37 -7.77
CA ASP A 74 2.17 -3.82 -7.66
C ASP A 74 1.19 -4.63 -8.51
N VAL A 75 0.04 -4.95 -7.92
CA VAL A 75 -1.03 -5.70 -8.56
C VAL A 75 -2.35 -4.95 -8.38
N THR A 76 -3.09 -4.78 -9.46
CA THR A 76 -4.41 -4.15 -9.45
C THR A 76 -5.51 -5.21 -9.46
N LEU A 77 -6.35 -5.22 -8.42
CA LEU A 77 -7.61 -5.94 -8.42
C LEU A 77 -8.73 -5.03 -8.93
N THR A 78 -9.59 -5.54 -9.81
CA THR A 78 -10.67 -4.78 -10.44
C THR A 78 -12.03 -5.39 -10.08
N ALA A 79 -12.92 -4.56 -9.57
CA ALA A 79 -14.35 -4.82 -9.52
C ALA A 79 -14.96 -4.24 -10.80
N TYR A 80 -15.41 -5.11 -11.71
CA TYR A 80 -16.00 -4.69 -12.98
C TYR A 80 -17.38 -4.05 -12.77
N PRO A 81 -17.88 -3.26 -13.74
CA PRO A 81 -19.24 -2.73 -13.67
C PRO A 81 -20.29 -3.83 -13.50
N ASN A 82 -21.39 -3.52 -12.81
CA ASN A 82 -22.53 -4.42 -12.58
C ASN A 82 -22.23 -5.69 -11.76
N GLN A 83 -21.08 -5.75 -11.10
CA GLN A 83 -20.69 -6.87 -10.23
C GLN A 83 -21.37 -6.81 -8.85
N PHE A 84 -21.70 -5.61 -8.38
CA PHE A 84 -22.38 -5.32 -7.11
C PHE A 84 -23.66 -4.54 -7.38
N VAL A 85 -24.70 -4.85 -6.59
CA VAL A 85 -26.03 -4.26 -6.73
C VAL A 85 -26.53 -3.75 -5.39
N SER A 86 -27.11 -2.56 -5.40
CA SER A 86 -27.78 -1.94 -4.26
C SER A 86 -29.19 -1.52 -4.64
N ASN A 87 -30.09 -1.51 -3.66
CA ASN A 87 -31.42 -0.93 -3.81
C ASN A 87 -31.46 0.54 -3.35
N GLU A 88 -30.36 1.08 -2.83
CA GLU A 88 -30.30 2.44 -2.29
C GLU A 88 -29.74 3.44 -3.30
N SER A 89 -28.52 3.20 -3.82
CA SER A 89 -27.87 4.13 -4.75
C SER A 89 -26.65 3.50 -5.44
N ILE A 90 -26.16 4.16 -6.49
CA ILE A 90 -24.88 3.81 -7.14
C ILE A 90 -23.71 3.95 -6.15
N LEU A 91 -23.77 4.95 -5.26
CA LEU A 91 -22.75 5.17 -4.24
C LEU A 91 -22.67 3.97 -3.28
N ASP A 92 -23.81 3.45 -2.83
CA ASP A 92 -23.83 2.26 -1.98
C ASP A 92 -23.28 1.03 -2.71
N ALA A 93 -23.70 0.79 -3.96
CA ALA A 93 -23.16 -0.31 -4.77
C ALA A 93 -21.63 -0.17 -4.99
N ASN A 94 -21.13 1.05 -5.16
CA ASN A 94 -19.70 1.33 -5.23
C ASN A 94 -19.00 1.09 -3.89
N ASN A 95 -19.59 1.47 -2.76
CA ASN A 95 -19.05 1.19 -1.43
C ASN A 95 -18.96 -0.31 -1.15
N GLN A 96 -19.93 -1.10 -1.60
CA GLN A 96 -19.86 -2.57 -1.55
C GLN A 96 -18.69 -3.11 -2.38
N ALA A 97 -18.50 -2.60 -3.60
CA ALA A 97 -17.38 -2.98 -4.46
C ALA A 97 -16.02 -2.60 -3.83
N ILE A 98 -15.93 -1.43 -3.20
CA ILE A 98 -14.75 -0.97 -2.47
C ILE A 98 -14.48 -1.85 -1.26
N ALA A 99 -15.49 -2.18 -0.45
CA ALA A 99 -15.33 -3.06 0.71
C ALA A 99 -14.82 -4.45 0.31
N TRP A 100 -15.30 -4.98 -0.82
CA TRP A 100 -14.77 -6.22 -1.39
C TRP A 100 -13.30 -6.07 -1.82
N LEU A 101 -12.93 -4.98 -2.49
CA LEU A 101 -11.54 -4.70 -2.84
C LEU A 101 -10.64 -4.60 -1.60
N GLU A 102 -11.09 -3.90 -0.55
CA GLU A 102 -10.37 -3.75 0.72
C GLU A 102 -10.06 -5.12 1.36
N GLY A 103 -11.03 -6.03 1.38
CA GLY A 103 -10.87 -7.37 1.96
C GLY A 103 -10.05 -8.36 1.12
N ASN A 104 -10.00 -8.19 -0.20
CA ASN A 104 -9.47 -9.21 -1.11
C ASN A 104 -8.18 -8.81 -1.86
N ALA A 105 -7.91 -7.51 -2.01
CA ALA A 105 -6.82 -7.03 -2.86
C ALA A 105 -5.45 -7.58 -2.42
N GLN A 106 -5.15 -7.65 -1.12
CA GLN A 106 -3.85 -8.15 -0.65
C GLN A 106 -3.68 -9.66 -0.91
N ILE A 107 -4.74 -10.45 -0.71
CA ILE A 107 -4.72 -11.90 -1.00
C ILE A 107 -4.48 -12.12 -2.49
N TYR A 108 -5.19 -11.35 -3.33
CA TYR A 108 -5.01 -11.40 -4.78
C TYR A 108 -3.58 -11.03 -5.19
N ALA A 109 -3.02 -9.94 -4.65
CA ALA A 109 -1.64 -9.51 -4.94
C ALA A 109 -0.59 -10.53 -4.49
N ASN A 110 -0.81 -11.18 -3.35
CA ASN A 110 0.09 -12.22 -2.85
C ASN A 110 0.09 -13.49 -3.70
N ASN A 111 -1.01 -13.78 -4.41
CA ASN A 111 -1.13 -14.93 -5.32
C ASN A 111 -0.68 -14.60 -6.76
N ALA A 112 -1.05 -13.43 -7.27
CA ALA A 112 -0.84 -13.06 -8.68
C ALA A 112 0.42 -12.23 -8.93
N GLY A 113 0.93 -11.51 -7.91
CA GLY A 113 2.11 -10.67 -8.05
C GLY A 113 3.40 -11.47 -8.14
N VAL A 114 4.47 -10.82 -8.58
CA VAL A 114 5.82 -11.40 -8.64
C VAL A 114 6.71 -10.80 -7.57
N CYS A 115 7.67 -11.59 -7.07
CA CYS A 115 8.74 -11.10 -6.21
C CYS A 115 9.98 -10.92 -7.06
N THR A 116 10.52 -9.71 -7.09
CA THR A 116 11.78 -9.40 -7.76
C THR A 116 12.85 -9.10 -6.71
N ILE A 117 14.11 -9.33 -7.07
CA ILE A 117 15.23 -8.97 -6.19
C ILE A 117 15.10 -7.48 -5.85
N ALA A 118 15.12 -7.14 -4.57
CA ALA A 118 15.10 -5.75 -4.14
C ALA A 118 16.36 -5.08 -4.70
N PRO A 119 16.27 -3.86 -5.26
CA PRO A 119 17.45 -3.17 -5.76
C PRO A 119 18.45 -3.02 -4.61
N ILE A 120 19.66 -3.48 -4.87
CA ILE A 120 20.78 -3.30 -3.95
C ILE A 120 21.21 -1.85 -4.03
N THR A 121 20.73 -1.02 -3.11
CA THR A 121 21.22 0.35 -2.99
C THR A 121 22.45 0.32 -2.11
N ASN A 122 23.64 0.50 -2.70
CA ASN A 122 24.83 0.77 -1.91
C ASN A 122 24.54 1.99 -1.01
N PRO A 123 25.00 1.98 0.26
CA PRO A 123 24.78 3.08 1.15
C PRO A 123 25.31 4.40 0.57
N THR A 124 24.69 5.50 0.97
CA THR A 124 25.12 6.84 0.56
C THR A 124 26.55 7.09 1.07
N VAL A 125 27.42 7.63 0.23
CA VAL A 125 28.81 7.93 0.64
C VAL A 125 28.78 9.00 1.75
N PRO A 126 29.34 8.72 2.94
CA PRO A 126 29.41 9.70 4.02
C PRO A 126 30.38 10.84 3.66
N THR A 127 30.11 12.04 4.18
CA THR A 127 31.07 13.14 4.13
C THR A 127 31.81 13.22 5.46
N LEU A 128 33.13 13.11 5.42
CA LEU A 128 33.97 13.19 6.61
C LEU A 128 34.34 14.64 6.90
N GLN A 129 34.19 15.05 8.14
CA GLN A 129 34.58 16.37 8.67
C GLN A 129 35.53 16.19 9.86
N HIS A 130 36.29 17.24 10.17
CA HIS A 130 37.16 17.25 11.35
C HIS A 130 37.20 18.61 12.03
N ALA A 131 37.49 18.61 13.32
CA ALA A 131 37.76 19.79 14.12
C ALA A 131 38.83 19.50 15.17
N TYR A 132 39.62 20.51 15.52
CA TYR A 132 40.56 20.45 16.63
C TYR A 132 39.89 20.99 17.89
N TYR A 133 40.09 20.31 19.03
CA TYR A 133 39.59 20.77 20.32
C TYR A 133 40.68 20.90 21.38
N GLY A 134 41.96 20.83 20.97
CA GLY A 134 43.10 21.22 21.80
C GLY A 134 44.39 20.54 21.37
N GLY A 135 45.34 21.33 20.86
CA GLY A 135 46.67 20.85 20.44
C GLY A 135 46.61 19.63 19.53
N GLU A 136 47.15 18.52 20.02
CA GLU A 136 47.21 17.22 19.33
C GLU A 136 45.87 16.49 19.23
N ASN A 137 44.79 16.97 19.86
CA ASN A 137 43.50 16.27 19.91
C ASN A 137 42.54 16.77 18.84
N MET A 138 41.98 15.82 18.09
CA MET A 138 41.08 16.06 16.96
C MET A 138 39.83 15.19 17.09
N ILE A 139 38.69 15.69 16.63
CA ILE A 139 37.47 14.92 16.43
C ILE A 139 37.21 14.80 14.93
N LEU A 140 36.83 13.61 14.51
CA LEU A 140 36.23 13.32 13.20
C LEU A 140 34.74 13.19 13.39
N GLU A 141 33.95 13.74 12.48
CA GLU A 141 32.49 13.68 12.50
C GLU A 141 31.96 13.38 11.11
N TRP A 142 30.84 12.68 11.03
CA TRP A 142 30.15 12.40 9.78
C TRP A 142 28.63 12.38 9.99
N PRO A 143 27.84 12.80 8.99
CA PRO A 143 26.38 12.82 9.09
C PRO A 143 25.81 11.41 9.25
N ASN A 144 24.76 11.30 10.07
CA ASN A 144 23.92 10.10 10.12
C ASN A 144 22.96 10.12 8.93
N TYR A 145 23.38 9.60 7.78
CA TYR A 145 22.45 9.41 6.67
C TYR A 145 21.58 8.19 6.93
N ILE A 146 20.26 8.41 6.97
CA ILE A 146 19.26 7.35 7.16
C ILE A 146 19.08 6.62 5.83
N ASP A 147 20.05 5.77 5.48
CA ASP A 147 19.74 4.64 4.62
C ASP A 147 18.88 3.68 5.45
N SER A 148 17.76 3.20 4.90
CA SER A 148 16.84 2.35 5.66
C SER A 148 17.52 1.02 6.04
N GLY A 149 17.88 0.85 7.32
CA GLY A 149 18.46 -0.39 7.82
C GLY A 149 19.47 -0.18 8.95
N VAL A 150 20.05 -1.29 9.42
CA VAL A 150 21.17 -1.27 10.36
C VAL A 150 22.45 -1.04 9.55
N ILE A 151 23.16 0.04 9.85
CA ILE A 151 24.42 0.41 9.18
C ILE A 151 25.57 0.42 10.18
N THR A 152 26.79 0.15 9.70
CA THR A 152 28.03 0.37 10.44
C THR A 152 28.99 1.22 9.61
N TYR A 153 29.75 2.07 10.29
CA TYR A 153 30.80 2.88 9.71
C TYR A 153 32.15 2.19 9.88
N GLU A 154 32.92 2.12 8.80
CA GLU A 154 34.30 1.62 8.78
C GLU A 154 35.24 2.80 8.57
N LEU A 155 35.93 3.21 9.64
CA LEU A 155 36.90 4.31 9.62
C LEU A 155 38.30 3.77 9.32
N TYR A 156 38.95 4.33 8.31
CA TYR A 156 40.30 3.99 7.89
C TYR A 156 41.25 5.14 8.15
N ARG A 157 42.48 4.80 8.54
CA ARG A 157 43.56 5.76 8.76
C ARG A 157 44.84 5.27 8.10
N SER A 158 45.57 6.17 7.44
CA SER A 158 46.97 5.96 7.04
C SER A 158 47.89 6.93 7.75
N ILE A 159 49.17 6.56 7.86
CA ILE A 159 50.22 7.35 8.50
C ILE A 159 51.32 7.59 7.47
N ASN A 160 51.77 8.83 7.31
CA ASN A 160 52.82 9.27 6.39
C ASN A 160 52.63 8.68 4.97
N ASN A 161 51.41 8.80 4.43
CA ASN A 161 51.01 8.27 3.12
C ASN A 161 51.17 6.75 2.96
N GLY A 162 51.25 6.00 4.06
CA GLY A 162 51.24 4.55 4.05
C GLY A 162 49.89 3.95 3.64
N THR A 163 49.79 2.63 3.72
CA THR A 163 48.54 1.91 3.42
C THR A 163 47.46 2.26 4.46
N PRO A 164 46.24 2.65 4.05
CA PRO A 164 45.12 2.81 4.98
C PRO A 164 44.81 1.51 5.70
N MET A 165 44.70 1.57 7.02
CA MET A 165 44.30 0.46 7.89
C MET A 165 42.96 0.76 8.54
N LEU A 166 42.13 -0.28 8.72
CA LEU A 166 40.87 -0.17 9.45
C LEU A 166 41.17 0.18 10.91
N LEU A 167 40.66 1.32 11.35
CA LEU A 167 40.83 1.84 12.69
C LEU A 167 39.66 1.45 13.60
N GLN A 168 38.43 1.53 13.08
CA GLN A 168 37.23 1.23 13.84
C GLN A 168 36.08 0.78 12.94
N THR A 169 35.25 -0.13 13.46
CA THR A 169 33.90 -0.39 12.97
C THR A 169 32.91 -0.01 14.08
N SER A 170 32.01 0.94 13.85
CA SER A 170 31.05 1.42 14.86
C SER A 170 29.73 1.90 14.25
N THR A 171 28.71 2.09 15.08
CA THR A 171 27.47 2.82 14.75
C THR A 171 27.53 4.30 15.12
N ASP A 172 28.60 4.75 15.79
CA ASP A 172 28.79 6.15 16.18
C ASP A 172 28.99 7.04 14.95
N THR A 173 28.73 8.34 15.13
CA THR A 173 28.88 9.36 14.08
C THR A 173 30.11 10.26 14.29
N PHE A 174 31.01 9.85 15.18
CA PHE A 174 32.19 10.60 15.55
C PHE A 174 33.33 9.68 16.00
N TYR A 175 34.56 10.20 15.95
CA TYR A 175 35.75 9.54 16.48
C TYR A 175 36.74 10.57 17.04
N HIS A 176 37.25 10.33 18.25
CA HIS A 176 38.32 11.13 18.83
C HIS A 176 39.68 10.51 18.51
N ASP A 177 40.61 11.31 17.97
CA ASP A 177 42.00 10.88 17.73
C ASP A 177 42.98 11.84 18.42
N LYS A 178 44.17 11.31 18.72
CA LYS A 178 45.30 12.07 19.25
C LYS A 178 46.50 11.92 18.31
N LEU A 179 46.87 13.01 17.68
CA LEU A 179 47.89 13.05 16.63
C LEU A 179 49.28 13.23 17.24
N SER A 180 50.28 12.50 16.73
CA SER A 180 51.67 12.73 17.11
C SER A 180 52.26 13.92 16.34
N ASN A 181 53.05 14.76 17.03
CA ASN A 181 53.67 15.93 16.44
C ASN A 181 54.54 15.59 15.22
N GLY A 182 54.36 16.32 14.12
CA GLY A 182 55.07 16.14 12.86
C GLY A 182 54.66 14.91 12.04
N VAL A 183 53.70 14.11 12.51
CA VAL A 183 53.19 12.94 11.79
C VAL A 183 51.96 13.33 10.99
N THR A 184 51.95 12.98 9.70
CA THR A 184 50.80 13.19 8.83
C THR A 184 49.89 11.96 8.86
N TYR A 185 48.60 12.20 9.05
CA TYR A 185 47.55 11.20 9.04
C TYR A 185 46.55 11.51 7.93
N SER A 186 46.07 10.49 7.25
CA SER A 186 44.94 10.61 6.32
C SER A 186 43.80 9.69 6.73
N TYR A 187 42.57 10.20 6.66
CA TYR A 187 41.36 9.52 7.10
C TYR A 187 40.34 9.43 5.97
N GLN A 188 39.68 8.29 5.89
CA GLN A 188 38.54 8.04 5.02
C GLN A 188 37.54 7.16 5.76
N ILE A 189 36.26 7.33 5.46
CA ILE A 189 35.20 6.53 6.07
C ILE A 189 34.27 6.00 4.99
N ARG A 190 33.69 4.82 5.23
CA ARG A 190 32.64 4.24 4.38
C ARG A 190 31.59 3.56 5.24
N ILE A 191 30.46 3.23 4.63
CA ILE A 191 29.33 2.57 5.29
C ILE A 191 29.27 1.13 4.80
N ASN A 192 29.00 0.21 5.71
CA ASN A 192 28.66 -1.17 5.46
C ASN A 192 27.22 -1.42 5.96
N SER A 193 26.34 -1.84 5.06
CA SER A 193 24.97 -2.22 5.36
C SER A 193 24.75 -3.65 4.89
N ASN A 194 24.85 -4.62 5.81
CA ASN A 194 24.64 -6.04 5.52
C ASN A 194 25.42 -6.56 4.29
N GLY A 195 26.66 -6.10 4.09
CA GLY A 195 27.51 -6.51 2.95
C GLY A 195 27.45 -5.58 1.74
N TYR A 196 26.55 -4.59 1.71
CA TYR A 196 26.57 -3.50 0.74
C TYR A 196 27.46 -2.38 1.24
N ILE A 197 28.53 -2.10 0.49
CA ILE A 197 29.60 -1.19 0.91
C ILE A 197 29.56 0.06 0.04
N SER A 198 29.54 1.24 0.68
CA SER A 198 29.67 2.49 -0.05
C SER A 198 31.11 2.74 -0.51
N PRO A 199 31.33 3.53 -1.57
CA PRO A 199 32.64 4.14 -1.82
C PRO A 199 33.16 4.89 -0.58
N TYR A 200 34.48 5.07 -0.52
CA TYR A 200 35.09 5.90 0.52
C TYR A 200 34.66 7.37 0.40
N SER A 201 34.57 8.04 1.55
CA SER A 201 34.37 9.48 1.67
C SER A 201 35.49 10.29 1.01
N ASN A 202 35.33 11.62 1.05
CA ASN A 202 36.47 12.54 0.93
C ASN A 202 37.59 12.15 1.90
N THR A 203 38.84 12.38 1.49
CA THR A 203 40.02 12.17 2.34
C THR A 203 40.30 13.43 3.16
N ILE A 204 40.44 13.28 4.47
CA ILE A 204 40.98 14.34 5.34
C ILE A 204 42.44 14.03 5.58
N THR A 205 43.33 14.98 5.29
CA THR A 205 44.75 14.88 5.62
C THR A 205 45.12 15.97 6.61
N VAL A 206 45.69 15.56 7.74
CA VAL A 206 46.09 16.43 8.84
C VAL A 206 47.49 16.07 9.31
N THR A 207 48.26 17.05 9.77
CA THR A 207 49.57 16.83 10.39
C THR A 207 49.46 17.23 11.85
N GLY A 208 49.86 16.34 12.75
CA GLY A 208 49.88 16.67 14.17
C GLY A 208 50.80 17.85 14.42
N THR A 209 50.29 18.90 15.05
CA THR A 209 51.07 20.05 15.48
C THR A 209 51.04 20.12 17.00
N SER A 210 52.20 20.22 17.63
CA SER A 210 52.27 20.63 19.03
C SER A 210 51.74 22.06 19.15
N SER A 211 50.69 22.25 19.95
CA SER A 211 50.27 23.57 20.44
C SER A 211 51.36 24.24 21.27
#